data_AF-A0A845DH89-F1
#
_entry.id   AF-A0A845DH89-F1
#
_cell.length_a   1.000
_cell.length_b   1.000
_cell.length_c   1.000
_cell.angle_alpha   90.00
_cell.angle_beta   90.00
_cell.angle_gamma   90.00
#
_symmetry.space_group_name_H-M   'P 1'
#
loop_
_entity.id
_entity.type
_entity.pdbx_description
1 polymer ?
#
loop_
_entity_poly.entity_id
_entity_poly.type
_entity_poly.pdbx_seq_one_letter_code
_entity_poly.pdbx_strand_id
1 'polypeptide(L)'
;MQSLSPKFIDSLNFTSSHLADLRKLGEFRGRQDLFSKKSEEALKVLKQHAIIESVESSNRLEQITAPYQRIKGLVNKSTAPKNRSEKEISGYRDALNLIHESYEYMELSVNVIKQLHTIIYRHLPEDGGRFKLADNKIVERDPDGNVIRERFTPVPALQTPQAMESLCQNYMDFLNNYNTDPLILLPLLILDFLCIHPFKDGNGRISRLLTLLVLHRHGYEVGKYISLERIFEESKEGYYRTLHKSSQGWHESKHDPFPWMEYFWGVVIKAYKEFEERVVYIKDTIGGKGSKAEQIKFAIGKKIGPFSISDIEKDCPGISRDMVRHVLRQLRDEGAIQSQGIGRSAKWQVNPLVTIKTYSSGKTIKRVNLLLLFPNKTWKEAVTDKNGEAKIYLHSTKKPMTIFAAAENYSAYLKKDWALLEGVLTIELQKLLNGGSVIFPNSTGYIPGLEGRLNPILDNLNRTYLYADNIAINGGKQQPVYFTFGEKLHLQDSNGKEKIVYIIDIRGKSALLEYSNVSEIKQKV
;
A
#
# COMPACT_ATOMS: atom_id res chain seq x y z
N MET A 1 -23.39 -22.64 -13.74
CA MET A 1 -22.51 -21.65 -13.08
C MET A 1 -23.07 -21.32 -11.72
N GLN A 2 -22.20 -21.10 -10.75
CA GLN A 2 -22.62 -20.99 -9.36
C GLN A 2 -22.92 -19.54 -8.98
N SER A 3 -22.06 -18.58 -9.36
CA SER A 3 -22.30 -17.16 -9.06
C SER A 3 -23.15 -16.46 -10.12
N LEU A 4 -22.95 -16.77 -11.40
CA LEU A 4 -23.68 -16.14 -12.51
C LEU A 4 -24.93 -16.93 -12.87
N SER A 5 -25.92 -16.94 -11.98
CA SER A 5 -27.27 -17.47 -12.24
C SER A 5 -28.33 -16.50 -11.72
N PRO A 6 -29.54 -16.45 -12.32
CA PRO A 6 -30.57 -15.49 -11.89
C PRO A 6 -30.89 -15.64 -10.40
N LYS A 7 -31.14 -16.88 -9.97
CA LYS A 7 -31.42 -17.20 -8.57
C LYS A 7 -30.32 -16.73 -7.60
N PHE A 8 -29.05 -16.86 -7.97
CA PHE A 8 -27.95 -16.45 -7.11
C PHE A 8 -27.82 -14.92 -7.07
N ILE A 9 -27.84 -14.25 -8.22
CA ILE A 9 -27.73 -12.79 -8.30
C ILE A 9 -28.90 -12.11 -7.58
N ASP A 10 -30.13 -12.62 -7.75
CA ASP A 10 -31.33 -12.10 -7.07
C ASP A 10 -31.27 -12.30 -5.54
N SER A 11 -30.45 -13.24 -5.06
CA SER A 11 -30.26 -13.49 -3.63
C SER A 11 -29.23 -12.56 -2.96
N LEU A 12 -28.48 -11.78 -3.74
CA LEU A 12 -27.44 -10.91 -3.22
C LEU A 12 -28.04 -9.69 -2.52
N ASN A 13 -27.79 -9.57 -1.21
CA ASN A 13 -28.26 -8.47 -0.39
C ASN A 13 -27.17 -7.41 -0.24
N PHE A 14 -27.29 -6.30 -0.97
CA PHE A 14 -26.32 -5.21 -0.92
C PHE A 14 -26.55 -4.29 0.29
N THR A 15 -25.47 -3.98 1.01
CA THR A 15 -25.49 -3.00 2.10
C THR A 15 -25.34 -1.58 1.55
N SER A 16 -25.62 -0.57 2.39
CA SER A 16 -25.35 0.83 2.05
C SER A 16 -23.88 1.10 1.73
N SER A 17 -22.95 0.37 2.37
CA SER A 17 -21.52 0.47 2.07
C SER A 17 -21.20 -0.04 0.66
N HIS A 18 -21.78 -1.18 0.25
CA HIS A 18 -21.57 -1.72 -1.10
C HIS A 18 -22.04 -0.74 -2.17
N LEU A 19 -23.24 -0.16 -1.98
CA LEU A 19 -23.78 0.84 -2.91
C LEU A 19 -22.92 2.11 -2.95
N ALA A 20 -22.34 2.53 -1.82
CA ALA A 20 -21.43 3.66 -1.77
C ALA A 20 -20.13 3.40 -2.55
N ASP A 21 -19.57 2.19 -2.47
CA ASP A 21 -18.37 1.81 -3.23
C ASP A 21 -18.65 1.73 -4.74
N LEU A 22 -19.77 1.13 -5.15
CA LEU A 22 -20.18 1.10 -6.56
C LEU A 22 -20.41 2.51 -7.12
N ARG A 23 -21.14 3.38 -6.40
CA ARG A 23 -21.33 4.78 -6.79
C ARG A 23 -19.99 5.49 -6.95
N LYS A 24 -19.07 5.31 -5.99
CA LYS A 24 -17.74 5.92 -6.01
C LYS A 24 -16.91 5.46 -7.20
N LEU A 25 -16.99 4.19 -7.57
CA LEU A 25 -16.34 3.65 -8.78
C LEU A 25 -16.91 4.29 -10.05
N GLY A 26 -18.24 4.46 -10.13
CA GLY A 26 -18.89 5.19 -11.22
C GLY A 26 -18.41 6.64 -11.33
N GLU A 27 -18.29 7.35 -10.20
CA GLU A 27 -17.74 8.71 -10.16
C GLU A 27 -16.28 8.76 -10.62
N PHE A 28 -15.45 7.80 -10.20
CA PHE A 28 -14.05 7.70 -10.64
C PHE A 28 -13.93 7.47 -12.14
N ARG A 29 -14.75 6.58 -12.71
CA ARG A 29 -14.82 6.38 -14.16
C ARG A 29 -15.17 7.70 -14.88
N GLY A 30 -16.16 8.43 -14.39
CA GLY A 30 -16.51 9.74 -14.96
C GLY A 30 -15.36 10.77 -14.90
N ARG A 31 -14.61 10.80 -13.80
CA ARG A 31 -13.43 11.70 -13.66
C ARG A 31 -12.25 11.26 -14.53
N GLN A 32 -12.02 9.95 -14.69
CA GLN A 32 -11.01 9.39 -15.58
C GLN A 32 -11.17 9.96 -17.00
N ASP A 33 -12.38 9.99 -17.54
CA ASP A 33 -12.65 10.50 -18.89
C ASP A 33 -12.24 11.98 -19.05
N LEU A 34 -12.37 12.79 -17.99
CA LEU A 34 -11.90 14.17 -17.97
C LEU A 34 -10.36 14.27 -17.98
N PHE A 35 -9.68 13.35 -17.29
CA PHE A 35 -8.21 13.30 -17.28
C PHE A 35 -7.65 12.82 -18.61
N SER A 36 -8.27 11.80 -19.23
CA SER A 36 -7.92 11.27 -20.55
C SER A 36 -7.90 12.35 -21.63
N LYS A 37 -8.85 13.29 -21.58
CA LYS A 37 -8.94 14.39 -22.56
C LYS A 37 -7.94 15.54 -22.31
N LYS A 38 -7.46 15.72 -21.08
CA LYS A 38 -6.71 16.93 -20.67
C LYS A 38 -5.22 16.71 -20.39
N SER A 39 -4.72 15.47 -20.48
CA SER A 39 -3.42 15.11 -19.85
C SER A 39 -2.67 14.00 -20.59
N GLU A 40 -2.66 14.04 -21.93
CA GLU A 40 -2.16 12.93 -22.75
C GLU A 40 -0.71 12.53 -22.43
N GLU A 41 0.20 13.50 -22.26
CA GLU A 41 1.61 13.25 -21.92
C GLU A 41 1.78 12.61 -20.55
N ALA A 42 0.97 13.05 -19.56
CA ALA A 42 0.96 12.49 -18.21
C ALA A 42 0.57 11.00 -18.25
N LEU A 43 -0.44 10.70 -19.06
CA LEU A 43 -0.98 9.35 -19.20
C LEU A 43 -0.04 8.42 -19.95
N LYS A 44 0.71 8.91 -20.95
CA LYS A 44 1.77 8.13 -21.63
C LYS A 44 2.84 7.65 -20.64
N VAL A 45 3.28 8.55 -19.74
CA VAL A 45 4.24 8.19 -18.69
C VAL A 45 3.64 7.15 -17.74
N LEU A 46 2.45 7.40 -17.22
CA LEU A 46 1.80 6.46 -16.30
C LEU A 46 1.61 5.09 -16.92
N LYS A 47 1.21 5.05 -18.19
CA LYS A 47 1.04 3.80 -18.94
C LYS A 47 2.32 2.98 -19.02
N GLN A 48 3.45 3.61 -19.36
CA GLN A 48 4.71 2.88 -19.45
C GLN A 48 5.19 2.34 -18.11
N HIS A 49 4.98 3.10 -17.02
CA HIS A 49 5.27 2.64 -15.67
C HIS A 49 4.36 1.48 -15.25
N ALA A 50 3.05 1.61 -15.51
CA ALA A 50 2.06 0.60 -15.17
C ALA A 50 2.32 -0.74 -15.85
N ILE A 51 2.72 -0.75 -17.13
CA ILE A 51 3.02 -2.00 -17.85
C ILE A 51 4.18 -2.75 -17.18
N ILE A 52 5.28 -2.07 -16.84
CA ILE A 52 6.44 -2.71 -16.20
C ILE A 52 6.02 -3.31 -14.85
N GLU A 53 5.31 -2.53 -14.05
CA GLU A 53 4.85 -2.92 -12.72
C GLU A 53 3.83 -4.06 -12.77
N SER A 54 2.90 -4.04 -13.73
CA SER A 54 1.90 -5.10 -13.93
C SER A 54 2.56 -6.42 -14.36
N VAL A 55 3.50 -6.35 -15.31
CA VAL A 55 4.27 -7.51 -15.77
C VAL A 55 5.08 -8.10 -14.63
N GLU A 56 5.75 -7.27 -13.84
CA GLU A 56 6.55 -7.73 -12.72
C GLU A 56 5.69 -8.37 -11.61
N SER A 57 4.69 -7.65 -11.11
CA SER A 57 3.87 -8.07 -9.97
C SER A 57 3.01 -9.30 -10.29
N SER A 58 2.41 -9.35 -11.48
CA SER A 58 1.60 -10.50 -11.88
C SER A 58 2.40 -11.79 -11.97
N ASN A 59 3.64 -11.72 -12.46
CA ASN A 59 4.51 -12.90 -12.53
C ASN A 59 5.04 -13.28 -11.15
N ARG A 60 5.41 -12.31 -10.31
CA ARG A 60 5.93 -12.57 -8.96
C ARG A 60 4.89 -13.19 -8.02
N LEU A 61 3.61 -12.89 -8.20
CA LEU A 61 2.51 -13.61 -7.53
C LEU A 61 2.54 -15.13 -7.79
N GLU A 62 3.03 -15.55 -8.96
CA GLU A 62 3.22 -16.96 -9.32
C GLU A 62 4.68 -17.43 -9.07
N GLN A 63 5.46 -16.68 -8.27
CA GLN A 63 6.87 -16.93 -7.98
C GLN A 63 7.81 -16.87 -9.21
N ILE A 64 7.33 -16.30 -10.32
CA ILE A 64 8.13 -16.07 -11.53
C ILE A 64 8.82 -14.73 -11.38
N THR A 65 10.15 -14.74 -11.23
CA THR A 65 10.92 -13.53 -10.94
C THR A 65 12.10 -13.34 -11.90
N ALA A 66 12.49 -12.09 -12.12
CA ALA A 66 13.70 -11.71 -12.83
C ALA A 66 14.22 -10.37 -12.29
N PRO A 67 15.51 -10.04 -12.45
CA PRO A 67 16.03 -8.73 -12.06
C PRO A 67 15.29 -7.60 -12.77
N TYR A 68 14.98 -6.51 -12.06
CA TYR A 68 14.19 -5.38 -12.60
C TYR A 68 14.70 -4.85 -13.96
N GLN A 69 16.03 -4.72 -14.13
CA GLN A 69 16.61 -4.26 -15.41
C GLN A 69 16.33 -5.23 -16.57
N ARG A 70 16.25 -6.54 -16.29
CA ARG A 70 15.85 -7.54 -17.29
C ARG A 70 14.37 -7.36 -17.61
N ILE A 71 13.49 -7.26 -16.62
CA ILE A 71 12.04 -7.04 -16.83
C ILE A 71 11.81 -5.78 -17.68
N LYS A 72 12.43 -4.66 -17.31
CA LYS A 72 12.36 -3.42 -18.08
C LYS A 72 12.82 -3.60 -19.53
N GLY A 73 13.94 -4.32 -19.73
CA GLY A 73 14.45 -4.64 -21.07
C GLY A 73 13.52 -5.54 -21.88
N LEU A 74 12.85 -6.50 -21.24
CA LEU A 74 11.84 -7.35 -21.88
C LEU A 74 10.60 -6.54 -22.23
N VAL A 75 10.07 -5.72 -21.31
CA VAL A 75 8.90 -4.88 -21.55
C VAL A 75 9.13 -3.91 -22.70
N ASN A 76 10.28 -3.25 -22.73
CA ASN A 76 10.67 -2.34 -23.81
C ASN A 76 11.16 -3.06 -25.08
N LYS A 77 11.15 -4.40 -25.10
CA LYS A 77 11.67 -5.24 -26.20
C LYS A 77 13.12 -4.91 -26.61
N SER A 78 13.93 -4.37 -25.69
CA SER A 78 15.34 -4.06 -25.92
C SER A 78 16.27 -5.24 -25.64
N THR A 79 15.75 -6.34 -25.10
CA THR A 79 16.50 -7.58 -24.89
C THR A 79 15.62 -8.81 -25.12
N ALA A 80 16.21 -9.91 -25.58
CA ALA A 80 15.54 -11.21 -25.68
C ALA A 80 15.50 -11.95 -24.31
N PRO A 81 14.48 -12.80 -24.07
CA PRO A 81 14.41 -13.65 -22.89
C PRO A 81 15.45 -14.79 -22.96
N LYS A 82 16.10 -15.08 -21.83
CA LYS A 82 17.20 -16.06 -21.74
C LYS A 82 16.83 -17.35 -21.04
N ASN A 83 15.94 -17.29 -20.07
CA ASN A 83 15.53 -18.43 -19.25
C ASN A 83 14.00 -18.57 -19.22
N ARG A 84 13.50 -19.62 -18.57
CA ARG A 84 12.06 -19.92 -18.46
C ARG A 84 11.28 -18.73 -17.87
N SER A 85 11.73 -18.17 -16.74
CA SER A 85 11.03 -17.06 -16.09
C SER A 85 10.93 -15.82 -16.97
N GLU A 86 12.00 -15.47 -17.70
CA GLU A 86 11.98 -14.35 -18.64
C GLU A 86 11.09 -14.60 -19.86
N LYS A 87 10.96 -15.86 -20.30
CA LYS A 87 10.03 -16.27 -21.36
C LYS A 87 8.58 -16.13 -20.90
N GLU A 88 8.27 -16.56 -19.68
CA GLU A 88 6.95 -16.38 -19.06
C GLU A 88 6.60 -14.90 -18.88
N ILE A 89 7.55 -14.10 -18.39
CA ILE A 89 7.43 -12.63 -18.27
C ILE A 89 7.15 -12.00 -19.64
N SER A 90 7.85 -12.44 -20.70
CA SER A 90 7.66 -11.94 -22.06
C SER A 90 6.29 -12.31 -22.63
N GLY A 91 5.80 -13.52 -22.36
CA GLY A 91 4.46 -13.96 -22.79
C GLY A 91 3.37 -13.16 -22.10
N TYR A 92 3.49 -12.94 -20.78
CA TYR A 92 2.54 -12.11 -20.03
C TYR A 92 2.52 -10.65 -20.54
N ARG A 93 3.70 -10.06 -20.78
CA ARG A 93 3.83 -8.74 -21.41
C ARG A 93 3.07 -8.67 -22.74
N ASP A 94 3.20 -9.68 -23.59
CA ASP A 94 2.55 -9.69 -24.90
C ASP A 94 1.02 -9.75 -24.78
N ALA A 95 0.49 -10.55 -23.84
CA ALA A 95 -0.94 -10.62 -23.57
C ALA A 95 -1.48 -9.30 -22.99
N LEU A 96 -0.74 -8.69 -22.06
CA LEU A 96 -1.10 -7.41 -21.46
C LEU A 96 -1.15 -6.28 -22.51
N ASN A 97 -0.13 -6.20 -23.36
CA ASN A 97 -0.09 -5.20 -24.43
C ASN A 97 -1.24 -5.38 -25.42
N LEU A 98 -1.57 -6.63 -25.80
CA LEU A 98 -2.71 -6.91 -26.66
C LEU A 98 -4.02 -6.37 -26.06
N ILE A 99 -4.25 -6.58 -24.76
CA ILE A 99 -5.43 -6.04 -24.08
C ILE A 99 -5.41 -4.50 -24.12
N HIS A 100 -4.30 -3.86 -23.78
CA HIS A 100 -4.22 -2.40 -23.79
C HIS A 100 -4.41 -1.77 -25.17
N GLU A 101 -4.08 -2.49 -26.24
CA GLU A 101 -4.15 -2.00 -27.63
C GLU A 101 -5.45 -2.40 -28.34
N SER A 102 -6.12 -3.47 -27.90
CA SER A 102 -7.21 -4.08 -28.68
C SER A 102 -8.43 -4.51 -27.86
N TYR A 103 -8.53 -4.15 -26.56
CA TYR A 103 -9.67 -4.54 -25.71
C TYR A 103 -11.03 -4.23 -26.35
N GLU A 104 -11.17 -3.16 -27.13
CA GLU A 104 -12.43 -2.77 -27.77
C GLU A 104 -13.04 -3.86 -28.66
N TYR A 105 -12.18 -4.70 -29.24
CA TYR A 105 -12.56 -5.79 -30.15
C TYR A 105 -12.48 -7.18 -29.50
N MET A 106 -12.19 -7.24 -28.21
CA MET A 106 -11.99 -8.49 -27.46
C MET A 106 -13.20 -8.80 -26.58
N GLU A 107 -14.28 -9.28 -27.19
CA GLU A 107 -15.45 -9.74 -26.44
C GLU A 107 -15.12 -11.02 -25.66
N LEU A 108 -15.59 -11.09 -24.40
CA LEU A 108 -15.29 -12.23 -23.53
C LEU A 108 -15.88 -13.50 -24.13
N SER A 109 -15.01 -14.44 -24.46
CA SER A 109 -15.38 -15.76 -24.95
C SER A 109 -14.34 -16.78 -24.53
N VAL A 110 -14.72 -18.06 -24.54
CA VAL A 110 -13.78 -19.17 -24.31
C VAL A 110 -12.56 -19.08 -25.25
N ASN A 111 -12.77 -18.66 -26.50
CA ASN A 111 -11.70 -18.50 -27.48
C ASN A 111 -10.73 -17.38 -27.09
N VAL A 112 -11.22 -16.21 -26.66
CA VAL A 112 -10.35 -15.12 -26.18
C VAL A 112 -9.54 -15.57 -24.95
N ILE A 113 -10.17 -16.29 -24.00
CA ILE A 113 -9.49 -16.81 -22.82
C ILE A 113 -8.37 -17.80 -23.22
N LYS A 114 -8.66 -18.73 -24.14
CA LYS A 114 -7.67 -19.68 -24.66
C LYS A 114 -6.55 -18.99 -25.43
N GLN A 115 -6.86 -17.97 -26.23
CA GLN A 115 -5.86 -17.19 -26.97
C GLN A 115 -4.93 -16.42 -26.04
N LEU A 116 -5.47 -15.76 -25.01
CA LEU A 116 -4.66 -15.12 -23.96
C LEU A 116 -3.73 -16.14 -23.30
N HIS A 117 -4.24 -17.34 -23.00
CA HIS A 117 -3.40 -18.42 -22.46
C HIS A 117 -2.35 -18.91 -23.47
N THR A 118 -2.65 -18.99 -24.77
CA THR A 118 -1.64 -19.29 -25.79
C THR A 118 -0.56 -18.21 -25.83
N ILE A 119 -0.92 -16.94 -25.68
CA ILE A 119 0.03 -15.82 -25.71
C ILE A 119 1.00 -15.88 -24.51
N ILE A 120 0.51 -16.15 -23.29
CA ILE A 120 1.42 -16.21 -22.12
C ILE A 120 2.42 -17.39 -22.19
N TYR A 121 2.14 -18.41 -23.00
CA TYR A 121 3.04 -19.54 -23.27
C TYR A 121 3.85 -19.41 -24.57
N ARG A 122 3.65 -18.37 -25.39
CA ARG A 122 4.24 -18.26 -26.74
C ARG A 122 5.77 -18.41 -26.80
N HIS A 123 6.47 -18.03 -25.74
CA HIS A 123 7.94 -18.10 -25.66
C HIS A 123 8.45 -19.37 -24.97
N LEU A 124 7.55 -20.21 -24.47
CA LEU A 124 7.85 -21.47 -23.82
C LEU A 124 7.79 -22.63 -24.83
N PRO A 125 8.48 -23.76 -24.56
CA PRO A 125 8.35 -24.96 -25.35
C PRO A 125 6.99 -25.65 -25.17
N GLU A 126 6.31 -25.43 -24.03
CA GLU A 126 4.97 -25.95 -23.77
C GLU A 126 3.88 -25.13 -24.49
N ASP A 127 2.91 -25.83 -25.09
CA ASP A 127 1.75 -25.19 -25.73
C ASP A 127 0.75 -24.62 -24.70
N GLY A 128 0.27 -23.41 -24.93
CA GLY A 128 -0.85 -22.82 -24.20
C GLY A 128 -2.20 -22.95 -24.94
N GLY A 129 -3.30 -22.63 -24.24
CA GLY A 129 -4.64 -22.54 -24.83
C GLY A 129 -5.42 -23.85 -24.80
N ARG A 130 -4.98 -24.84 -24.02
CA ARG A 130 -5.67 -26.13 -23.83
C ARG A 130 -6.14 -26.27 -22.39
N PHE A 131 -7.39 -26.68 -22.21
CA PHE A 131 -7.90 -26.99 -20.87
C PHE A 131 -7.17 -28.17 -20.25
N LYS A 132 -7.24 -28.27 -18.93
CA LYS A 132 -6.68 -29.37 -18.17
C LYS A 132 -7.29 -30.71 -18.61
N LEU A 133 -6.44 -31.73 -18.75
CA LEU A 133 -6.84 -33.11 -19.08
C LEU A 133 -6.98 -33.99 -17.84
N ALA A 134 -6.48 -33.53 -16.69
CA ALA A 134 -6.55 -34.19 -15.41
C ALA A 134 -6.93 -33.17 -14.34
N ASP A 135 -7.54 -33.65 -13.26
CA ASP A 135 -7.94 -32.81 -12.14
C ASP A 135 -6.72 -32.15 -11.50
N ASN A 136 -6.85 -30.86 -11.20
CA ASN A 136 -5.87 -30.08 -10.46
C ASN A 136 -6.44 -29.70 -9.10
N LYS A 137 -5.57 -29.33 -8.15
CA LYS A 137 -5.97 -28.89 -6.81
C LYS A 137 -5.32 -27.56 -6.49
N ILE A 138 -6.06 -26.70 -5.79
CA ILE A 138 -5.49 -25.46 -5.24
C ILE A 138 -5.02 -25.78 -3.82
N VAL A 139 -3.70 -25.76 -3.62
CA VAL A 139 -3.06 -26.17 -2.37
C VAL A 139 -2.32 -25.01 -1.71
N GLU A 140 -2.31 -25.01 -0.38
CA GLU A 140 -1.41 -24.20 0.42
C GLU A 140 -0.09 -24.94 0.61
N ARG A 141 1.04 -24.24 0.42
CA ARG A 141 2.37 -24.81 0.62
C ARG A 141 3.15 -24.04 1.69
N ASP A 142 3.99 -24.75 2.43
CA ASP A 142 4.95 -24.15 3.35
C ASP A 142 6.15 -23.52 2.59
N PRO A 143 7.07 -22.79 3.27
CA PRO A 143 8.26 -22.25 2.63
C PRO A 143 9.18 -23.29 1.98
N ASP A 144 9.10 -24.55 2.42
CA ASP A 144 9.87 -25.68 1.90
C ASP A 144 9.18 -26.38 0.71
N GLY A 145 7.97 -25.91 0.34
CA GLY A 145 7.19 -26.39 -0.80
C GLY A 145 6.26 -27.56 -0.51
N ASN A 146 6.20 -28.04 0.74
CA ASN A 146 5.30 -29.12 1.14
C ASN A 146 3.86 -28.63 1.19
N VAL A 147 2.91 -29.48 0.79
CA VAL A 147 1.48 -29.15 0.86
C VAL A 147 1.03 -29.16 2.32
N ILE A 148 0.66 -28.00 2.84
CA ILE A 148 0.07 -27.85 4.19
C ILE A 148 -1.37 -28.36 4.18
N ARG A 149 -2.17 -27.89 3.20
CA ARG A 149 -3.58 -28.29 3.05
C ARG A 149 -4.12 -28.00 1.66
N GLU A 150 -5.21 -28.67 1.30
CA GLU A 150 -6.04 -28.32 0.15
C GLU A 150 -6.89 -27.08 0.49
N ARG A 151 -6.79 -26.02 -0.32
CA ARG A 151 -7.57 -24.78 -0.15
C ARG A 151 -8.90 -24.84 -0.88
N PHE A 152 -8.94 -25.53 -2.01
CA PHE A 152 -10.12 -25.70 -2.84
C PHE A 152 -9.92 -26.82 -3.87
N THR A 153 -10.98 -27.57 -4.15
CA THR A 153 -11.05 -28.55 -5.23
C THR A 153 -11.77 -27.92 -6.43
N PRO A 154 -11.07 -27.61 -7.53
CA PRO A 154 -11.68 -27.08 -8.76
C PRO A 154 -12.67 -28.01 -9.44
N VAL A 155 -13.40 -27.48 -10.43
CA VAL A 155 -14.26 -28.26 -11.32
C VAL A 155 -13.47 -29.40 -11.99
N PRO A 156 -13.99 -30.63 -12.08
CA PRO A 156 -13.31 -31.74 -12.75
C PRO A 156 -12.91 -31.44 -14.19
N ALA A 157 -11.81 -32.02 -14.66
CA ALA A 157 -11.29 -31.82 -16.01
C ALA A 157 -12.34 -32.11 -17.09
N LEU A 158 -13.11 -33.18 -16.92
CA LEU A 158 -14.16 -33.58 -17.87
C LEU A 158 -15.28 -32.54 -17.99
N GLN A 159 -15.59 -31.80 -16.93
CA GLN A 159 -16.67 -30.80 -16.89
C GLN A 159 -16.18 -29.39 -17.23
N THR A 160 -14.86 -29.18 -17.28
CA THR A 160 -14.23 -27.88 -17.47
C THR A 160 -14.66 -27.17 -18.76
N PRO A 161 -14.74 -27.83 -19.95
CA PRO A 161 -15.16 -27.16 -21.17
C PRO A 161 -16.57 -26.56 -21.06
N GLN A 162 -17.54 -27.36 -20.61
CA GLN A 162 -18.93 -26.93 -20.44
C GLN A 162 -19.07 -25.83 -19.38
N ALA A 163 -18.32 -25.93 -18.28
CA ALA A 163 -18.32 -24.90 -17.25
C ALA A 163 -17.78 -23.56 -17.78
N MET A 164 -16.73 -23.57 -18.60
CA MET A 164 -16.17 -22.37 -19.22
C MET A 164 -17.10 -21.74 -20.26
N GLU A 165 -17.78 -22.56 -21.07
CA GLU A 165 -18.82 -22.09 -22.00
C GLU A 165 -19.97 -21.43 -21.24
N SER A 166 -20.48 -22.10 -20.21
CA SER A 166 -21.55 -21.59 -19.36
C SER A 166 -21.14 -20.29 -18.65
N LEU A 167 -19.88 -20.18 -18.21
CA LEU A 167 -19.36 -18.96 -17.58
C LEU A 167 -19.44 -17.77 -18.53
N CYS A 168 -18.93 -17.94 -19.76
CA CYS A 168 -18.90 -16.86 -20.73
C CYS A 168 -20.32 -16.50 -21.19
N GLN A 169 -21.16 -17.50 -21.49
CA GLN A 169 -22.53 -17.27 -21.93
C GLN A 169 -23.35 -16.54 -20.86
N ASN A 170 -23.34 -17.03 -19.62
CA ASN A 170 -24.10 -16.40 -18.55
C ASN A 170 -23.64 -14.96 -18.29
N TYR A 171 -22.32 -14.72 -18.30
CA TYR A 171 -21.80 -13.36 -18.16
C TYR A 171 -22.33 -12.42 -19.25
N MET A 172 -22.32 -12.87 -20.51
CA MET A 172 -22.84 -12.08 -21.64
C MET A 172 -24.36 -11.88 -21.54
N ASP A 173 -25.11 -12.90 -21.11
CA ASP A 173 -26.55 -12.81 -20.93
C ASP A 173 -26.92 -11.79 -19.85
N PHE A 174 -26.22 -11.79 -18.70
CA PHE A 174 -26.44 -10.80 -17.64
C PHE A 174 -26.17 -9.36 -18.08
N LEU A 175 -25.14 -9.16 -18.90
CA LEU A 175 -24.83 -7.85 -19.47
C LEU A 175 -25.90 -7.37 -20.46
N ASN A 176 -26.30 -8.24 -21.38
CA ASN A 176 -27.14 -7.84 -22.51
C ASN A 176 -28.63 -7.82 -22.18
N ASN A 177 -29.09 -8.73 -21.32
CA ASN A 177 -30.52 -8.97 -21.11
C ASN A 177 -31.02 -8.57 -19.71
N TYR A 178 -30.14 -8.49 -18.71
CA TYR A 178 -30.53 -8.22 -17.31
C TYR A 178 -30.07 -6.86 -16.79
N ASN A 179 -29.38 -6.05 -17.61
CA ASN A 179 -28.89 -4.71 -17.27
C ASN A 179 -28.17 -4.64 -15.92
N THR A 180 -27.47 -5.73 -15.55
CA THR A 180 -26.76 -5.83 -14.28
C THR A 180 -25.43 -5.07 -14.36
N ASP A 181 -25.09 -4.32 -13.32
CA ASP A 181 -23.87 -3.51 -13.31
C ASP A 181 -22.62 -4.41 -13.51
N PRO A 182 -21.73 -4.10 -14.48
CA PRO A 182 -20.51 -4.86 -14.71
C PRO A 182 -19.59 -4.99 -13.50
N LEU A 183 -19.61 -4.04 -12.57
CA LEU A 183 -18.82 -4.10 -11.33
C LEU A 183 -19.35 -5.13 -10.33
N ILE A 184 -20.59 -5.59 -10.49
CA ILE A 184 -21.13 -6.75 -9.75
C ILE A 184 -20.73 -8.03 -10.46
N LEU A 185 -20.90 -8.10 -11.79
CA LEU A 185 -20.65 -9.31 -12.56
C LEU A 185 -19.17 -9.70 -12.64
N LEU A 186 -18.27 -8.73 -12.77
CA LEU A 186 -16.84 -8.97 -12.93
C LEU A 186 -16.19 -9.72 -11.76
N PRO A 187 -16.32 -9.29 -10.48
CA PRO A 187 -15.74 -10.07 -9.39
C PRO A 187 -16.30 -11.50 -9.33
N LEU A 188 -17.58 -11.70 -9.64
CA LEU A 188 -18.19 -13.04 -9.73
C LEU A 188 -17.62 -13.87 -10.88
N LEU A 189 -17.43 -13.27 -12.06
CA LEU A 189 -16.77 -13.89 -13.22
C LEU A 189 -15.35 -14.38 -12.84
N ILE A 190 -14.57 -13.55 -12.14
CA ILE A 190 -13.21 -13.91 -11.72
C ILE A 190 -13.19 -15.00 -10.65
N LEU A 191 -14.11 -14.94 -9.68
CA LEU A 191 -14.26 -15.99 -8.67
C LEU A 191 -14.61 -17.32 -9.33
N ASP A 192 -15.63 -17.35 -10.18
CA ASP A 192 -16.07 -18.57 -10.87
C ASP A 192 -14.98 -19.11 -11.80
N PHE A 193 -14.25 -18.25 -12.53
CA PHE A 193 -13.10 -18.66 -13.34
C PHE A 193 -12.02 -19.37 -12.50
N LEU A 194 -11.70 -18.81 -11.33
CA LEU A 194 -10.69 -19.39 -10.42
C LEU A 194 -11.16 -20.68 -9.75
N CYS A 195 -12.47 -20.83 -9.50
CA CYS A 195 -13.07 -22.07 -9.02
C CYS A 195 -13.14 -23.15 -10.11
N ILE A 196 -13.34 -22.78 -11.39
CA ILE A 196 -13.22 -23.73 -12.50
C ILE A 196 -11.76 -24.16 -12.67
N HIS A 197 -10.82 -23.21 -12.56
CA HIS A 197 -9.39 -23.42 -12.71
C HIS A 197 -9.04 -24.19 -14.00
N PRO A 198 -9.41 -23.66 -15.18
CA PRO A 198 -9.56 -24.44 -16.41
C PRO A 198 -8.25 -24.94 -17.02
N PHE A 199 -7.12 -24.31 -16.72
CA PHE A 199 -5.82 -24.66 -17.28
C PHE A 199 -4.96 -25.46 -16.30
N LYS A 200 -3.95 -26.18 -16.81
CA LYS A 200 -2.98 -26.89 -15.97
C LYS A 200 -2.17 -25.95 -15.08
N ASP A 201 -1.81 -24.79 -15.62
CA ASP A 201 -1.06 -23.70 -14.95
C ASP A 201 -1.46 -22.36 -15.61
N GLY A 202 -1.10 -21.23 -15.01
CA GLY A 202 -1.35 -19.90 -15.57
C GLY A 202 -2.72 -19.29 -15.24
N ASN A 203 -3.58 -20.01 -14.50
CA ASN A 203 -4.93 -19.53 -14.15
C ASN A 203 -4.91 -18.18 -13.41
N GLY A 204 -3.99 -17.98 -12.44
CA GLY A 204 -3.87 -16.70 -11.75
C GLY A 204 -3.48 -15.54 -12.67
N ARG A 205 -2.55 -15.78 -13.61
CA ARG A 205 -2.14 -14.78 -14.61
C ARG A 205 -3.29 -14.44 -15.56
N ILE A 206 -4.04 -15.45 -16.01
CA ILE A 206 -5.20 -15.25 -16.88
C ILE A 206 -6.33 -14.52 -16.14
N SER A 207 -6.62 -14.85 -14.88
CA SER A 207 -7.68 -14.14 -14.14
C SER A 207 -7.40 -12.64 -14.00
N ARG A 208 -6.13 -12.25 -13.77
CA ARG A 208 -5.71 -10.84 -13.72
C ARG A 208 -5.80 -10.16 -15.10
N LEU A 209 -5.40 -10.84 -16.17
CA LEU A 209 -5.59 -10.34 -17.54
C LEU A 209 -7.08 -10.18 -17.90
N LEU A 210 -7.94 -11.13 -17.52
CA LEU A 210 -9.39 -11.04 -17.72
C LEU A 210 -10.01 -9.89 -16.92
N THR A 211 -9.51 -9.66 -15.70
CA THR A 211 -9.91 -8.51 -14.89
C THR A 211 -9.68 -7.20 -15.65
N LEU A 212 -8.48 -7.01 -16.21
CA LEU A 212 -8.15 -5.82 -16.99
C LEU A 212 -8.99 -5.72 -18.27
N LEU A 213 -9.09 -6.81 -19.03
CA LEU A 213 -9.86 -6.84 -20.28
C LEU A 213 -11.30 -6.40 -20.05
N VAL A 214 -11.97 -7.00 -19.05
CA VAL A 214 -13.38 -6.73 -18.78
C VAL A 214 -13.59 -5.34 -18.20
N LEU A 215 -12.70 -4.85 -17.32
CA LEU A 215 -12.76 -3.46 -16.86
C LEU A 215 -12.68 -2.48 -18.03
N HIS A 216 -11.74 -2.68 -18.95
CA HIS A 216 -11.56 -1.80 -20.10
C HIS A 216 -12.75 -1.84 -21.07
N ARG A 217 -13.31 -3.03 -21.33
CA ARG A 217 -14.56 -3.19 -22.11
C ARG A 217 -15.72 -2.36 -21.57
N HIS A 218 -15.74 -2.12 -20.26
CA HIS A 218 -16.76 -1.34 -19.57
C HIS A 218 -16.32 0.09 -19.22
N GLY A 219 -15.23 0.59 -19.82
CA GLY A 219 -14.74 1.96 -19.67
C GLY A 219 -13.99 2.24 -18.37
N TYR A 220 -13.70 1.23 -17.56
CA TYR A 220 -12.82 1.34 -16.40
C TYR A 220 -11.38 1.08 -16.84
N GLU A 221 -10.62 2.16 -17.06
CA GLU A 221 -9.31 2.10 -17.72
C GLU A 221 -8.14 2.37 -16.77
N VAL A 222 -8.40 2.51 -15.47
CA VAL A 222 -7.35 2.79 -14.47
C VAL A 222 -6.19 1.81 -14.52
N GLY A 223 -6.45 0.55 -14.89
CA GLY A 223 -5.45 -0.49 -15.12
C GLY A 223 -4.46 -0.20 -16.26
N LYS A 224 -4.76 0.75 -17.16
CA LYS A 224 -3.81 1.27 -18.15
C LYS A 224 -2.72 2.11 -17.48
N TYR A 225 -2.98 2.69 -16.31
CA TYR A 225 -2.15 3.74 -15.70
C TYR A 225 -1.62 3.38 -14.31
N ILE A 226 -2.27 2.43 -13.63
CA ILE A 226 -1.90 1.90 -12.32
C ILE A 226 -1.98 0.38 -12.39
N SER A 227 -0.92 -0.30 -11.93
CA SER A 227 -0.89 -1.76 -11.88
C SER A 227 -1.86 -2.30 -10.83
N LEU A 228 -2.93 -2.97 -11.28
CA LEU A 228 -3.84 -3.67 -10.36
C LEU A 228 -3.14 -4.88 -9.75
N GLU A 229 -2.23 -5.51 -10.50
CA GLU A 229 -1.47 -6.67 -10.08
C GLU A 229 -0.49 -6.35 -8.95
N ARG A 230 0.10 -5.14 -8.95
CA ARG A 230 0.87 -4.67 -7.80
C ARG A 230 -0.01 -4.51 -6.58
N ILE A 231 -1.19 -3.92 -6.72
CA ILE A 231 -2.09 -3.76 -5.58
C ILE A 231 -2.48 -5.13 -5.02
N PHE A 232 -2.78 -6.11 -5.90
CA PHE A 232 -3.00 -7.50 -5.48
C PHE A 232 -1.77 -8.12 -4.78
N GLU A 233 -0.56 -7.86 -5.28
CA GLU A 233 0.70 -8.34 -4.69
C GLU A 233 0.97 -7.74 -3.30
N GLU A 234 0.82 -6.42 -3.15
CA GLU A 234 0.99 -5.70 -1.87
C GLU A 234 0.02 -6.21 -0.80
N SER A 235 -1.20 -6.56 -1.19
CA SER A 235 -2.21 -7.13 -0.31
C SER A 235 -2.45 -8.62 -0.55
N LYS A 236 -1.41 -9.38 -0.92
CA LYS A 236 -1.51 -10.82 -1.29
C LYS A 236 -2.24 -11.68 -0.25
N GLU A 237 -2.03 -11.41 1.03
CA GLU A 237 -2.71 -12.17 2.10
C GLU A 237 -4.21 -11.92 2.09
N GLY A 238 -4.62 -10.66 1.90
CA GLY A 238 -6.02 -10.27 1.73
C GLY A 238 -6.64 -10.86 0.47
N TYR A 239 -5.90 -10.82 -0.64
CA TYR A 239 -6.29 -11.43 -1.92
C TYR A 239 -6.65 -12.91 -1.78
N TYR A 240 -5.71 -13.73 -1.31
CA TYR A 240 -5.95 -15.17 -1.18
C TYR A 240 -6.94 -15.53 -0.07
N ARG A 241 -6.99 -14.74 1.02
CA ARG A 241 -7.94 -14.95 2.11
C ARG A 241 -9.37 -14.72 1.68
N THR A 242 -9.64 -13.65 0.92
CA THR A 242 -10.99 -13.29 0.47
C THR A 242 -11.49 -14.26 -0.59
N LEU A 243 -10.65 -14.64 -1.56
CA LEU A 243 -10.95 -15.71 -2.50
C LEU A 243 -11.29 -17.03 -1.81
N HIS A 244 -10.49 -17.44 -0.81
CA HIS A 244 -10.74 -18.68 -0.07
C HIS A 244 -12.06 -18.62 0.72
N LYS A 245 -12.35 -17.50 1.39
CA LYS A 245 -13.63 -17.32 2.10
C LYS A 245 -14.81 -17.39 1.13
N SER A 246 -14.70 -16.69 0.00
CA SER A 246 -15.77 -16.60 -0.99
C SER A 246 -15.94 -17.83 -1.88
N SER A 247 -15.02 -18.79 -1.83
CA SER A 247 -15.18 -20.08 -2.52
C SER A 247 -15.77 -21.18 -1.64
N GLN A 248 -15.96 -20.96 -0.33
CA GLN A 248 -16.54 -21.97 0.55
C GLN A 248 -18.00 -22.23 0.19
N GLY A 249 -18.36 -23.49 -0.09
CA GLY A 249 -19.72 -23.85 -0.52
C GLY A 249 -20.05 -23.52 -1.97
N TRP A 250 -19.05 -23.23 -2.80
CA TRP A 250 -19.24 -22.81 -4.19
C TRP A 250 -19.89 -23.90 -5.06
N HIS A 251 -19.49 -25.17 -4.90
CA HIS A 251 -20.06 -26.28 -5.67
C HIS A 251 -21.57 -26.47 -5.42
N GLU A 252 -22.04 -26.11 -4.23
CA GLU A 252 -23.44 -26.17 -3.82
C GLU A 252 -24.23 -24.87 -4.10
N SER A 253 -23.61 -23.87 -4.73
CA SER A 253 -24.16 -22.51 -4.89
C SER A 253 -24.54 -21.83 -3.55
N LYS A 254 -23.84 -22.16 -2.46
CA LYS A 254 -24.10 -21.63 -1.10
C LYS A 254 -23.01 -20.69 -0.60
N HIS A 255 -22.09 -20.30 -1.47
CA HIS A 255 -20.97 -19.44 -1.12
C HIS A 255 -21.39 -17.98 -0.92
N ASP A 256 -20.63 -17.27 -0.08
CA ASP A 256 -20.76 -15.83 0.12
C ASP A 256 -19.71 -15.07 -0.71
N PRO A 257 -20.09 -14.35 -1.78
CA PRO A 257 -19.13 -13.67 -2.64
C PRO A 257 -18.67 -12.32 -2.08
N PHE A 258 -19.33 -11.77 -1.06
CA PHE A 258 -19.09 -10.40 -0.61
C PHE A 258 -17.65 -10.15 -0.12
N PRO A 259 -17.00 -11.04 0.65
CA PRO A 259 -15.60 -10.82 1.04
C PRO A 259 -14.65 -10.58 -0.14
N TRP A 260 -14.87 -11.30 -1.26
CA TRP A 260 -14.12 -11.11 -2.50
C TRP A 260 -14.57 -9.84 -3.25
N MET A 261 -15.86 -9.58 -3.35
CA MET A 261 -16.38 -8.39 -4.05
C MET A 261 -15.92 -7.09 -3.37
N GLU A 262 -16.01 -7.01 -2.04
CA GLU A 262 -15.53 -5.87 -1.24
C GLU A 262 -14.03 -5.63 -1.45
N TYR A 263 -13.24 -6.70 -1.40
CA TYR A 263 -11.80 -6.61 -1.67
C TYR A 263 -11.52 -6.14 -3.11
N PHE A 264 -12.23 -6.70 -4.09
CA PHE A 264 -12.09 -6.34 -5.49
C PHE A 264 -12.40 -4.87 -5.73
N TRP A 265 -13.55 -4.37 -5.25
CA TRP A 265 -13.89 -2.95 -5.35
C TRP A 265 -12.88 -2.07 -4.62
N GLY A 266 -12.42 -2.49 -3.44
CA GLY A 266 -11.36 -1.80 -2.70
C GLY A 266 -10.07 -1.65 -3.49
N VAL A 267 -9.64 -2.68 -4.23
CA VAL A 267 -8.48 -2.64 -5.12
C VAL A 267 -8.68 -1.63 -6.25
N VAL A 268 -9.83 -1.67 -6.94
CA VAL A 268 -10.12 -0.74 -8.03
C VAL A 268 -10.24 0.71 -7.51
N ILE A 269 -10.85 0.92 -6.34
CA ILE A 269 -10.92 2.22 -5.66
C ILE A 269 -9.52 2.73 -5.30
N LYS A 270 -8.65 1.87 -4.75
CA LYS A 270 -7.26 2.23 -4.43
C LYS A 270 -6.50 2.64 -5.69
N ALA A 271 -6.67 1.89 -6.78
CA ALA A 271 -6.08 2.22 -8.07
C ALA A 271 -6.53 3.59 -8.57
N TYR A 272 -7.82 3.91 -8.49
CA TYR A 272 -8.33 5.22 -8.93
C TYR A 272 -7.85 6.38 -8.07
N LYS A 273 -7.79 6.21 -6.74
CA LYS A 273 -7.21 7.23 -5.86
C LYS A 273 -5.75 7.51 -6.23
N GLU A 274 -4.97 6.46 -6.42
CA GLU A 274 -3.57 6.59 -6.80
C GLU A 274 -3.41 7.21 -8.20
N PHE A 275 -4.29 6.86 -9.13
CA PHE A 275 -4.34 7.48 -10.45
C PHE A 275 -4.59 8.99 -10.36
N GLU A 276 -5.59 9.42 -9.61
CA GLU A 276 -5.88 10.84 -9.43
C GLU A 276 -4.72 11.59 -8.77
N GLU A 277 -4.14 11.03 -7.70
CA GLU A 277 -2.96 11.60 -7.03
C GLU A 277 -1.79 11.76 -7.99
N ARG A 278 -1.49 10.73 -8.79
CA ARG A 278 -0.40 10.77 -9.77
C ARG A 278 -0.69 11.74 -10.90
N VAL A 279 -1.92 11.79 -11.43
CA VAL A 279 -2.28 12.73 -12.51
C VAL A 279 -2.26 14.17 -12.02
N VAL A 280 -2.75 14.46 -10.81
CA VAL A 280 -2.67 15.80 -10.21
C VAL A 280 -1.21 16.18 -9.99
N TYR A 281 -0.40 15.30 -9.41
CA TYR A 281 1.03 15.54 -9.26
C TYR A 281 1.71 15.81 -10.61
N ILE A 282 1.42 15.00 -11.63
CA ILE A 282 1.96 15.22 -12.97
C ILE A 282 1.46 16.55 -13.56
N LYS A 283 0.19 16.92 -13.39
CA LYS A 283 -0.34 18.21 -13.86
C LYS A 283 0.25 19.40 -13.15
N ASP A 284 0.40 19.34 -11.84
CA ASP A 284 1.03 20.41 -11.07
C ASP A 284 2.52 20.55 -11.45
N THR A 285 3.13 19.48 -11.95
CA THR A 285 4.56 19.47 -12.32
C THR A 285 4.83 19.66 -13.84
N ILE A 286 3.87 19.36 -14.73
CA ILE A 286 3.97 19.47 -16.20
C ILE A 286 3.03 20.54 -16.78
N GLY A 287 1.84 20.71 -16.20
CA GLY A 287 0.70 21.47 -16.74
C GLY A 287 0.76 22.99 -16.60
N GLY A 288 1.86 23.55 -16.12
CA GLY A 288 2.12 24.97 -16.23
C GLY A 288 3.61 25.21 -16.13
N LYS A 289 4.28 25.49 -17.27
CA LYS A 289 5.69 25.91 -17.38
C LYS A 289 6.52 25.66 -16.10
N GLY A 290 6.66 24.38 -15.73
CA GLY A 290 7.35 24.03 -14.50
C GLY A 290 8.78 24.53 -14.60
N SER A 291 9.26 25.21 -13.56
CA SER A 291 10.66 25.58 -13.42
C SER A 291 11.54 24.36 -13.70
N LYS A 292 12.79 24.58 -14.16
CA LYS A 292 13.75 23.47 -14.36
C LYS A 292 13.84 22.57 -13.11
N ALA A 293 13.62 23.14 -11.93
CA ALA A 293 13.59 22.41 -10.67
C ALA A 293 12.42 21.41 -10.56
N GLU A 294 11.21 21.81 -10.95
CA GLU A 294 10.02 20.95 -10.93
C GLU A 294 10.15 19.78 -11.90
N GLN A 295 10.68 20.03 -13.09
CA GLN A 295 10.96 18.98 -14.08
C GLN A 295 11.94 17.93 -13.53
N ILE A 296 12.95 18.35 -12.77
CA ILE A 296 13.88 17.45 -12.09
C ILE A 296 13.18 16.69 -10.96
N LYS A 297 12.42 17.37 -10.09
CA LYS A 297 11.67 16.72 -8.99
C LYS A 297 10.74 15.64 -9.54
N PHE A 298 10.10 15.91 -10.67
CA PHE A 298 9.27 14.96 -11.40
C PHE A 298 10.04 13.75 -11.91
N ALA A 299 11.16 13.98 -12.61
CA ALA A 299 12.01 12.90 -13.11
C ALA A 299 12.53 12.01 -11.98
N ILE A 300 12.83 12.60 -10.82
CA ILE A 300 13.21 11.88 -9.59
C ILE A 300 12.04 11.06 -9.04
N GLY A 301 10.84 11.64 -8.95
CA GLY A 301 9.64 10.96 -8.44
C GLY A 301 9.26 9.70 -9.23
N LYS A 302 9.63 9.63 -10.51
CA LYS A 302 9.45 8.44 -11.37
C LYS A 302 10.48 7.33 -11.14
N LYS A 303 11.58 7.59 -10.42
CA LYS A 303 12.67 6.63 -10.31
C LYS A 303 12.29 5.48 -9.39
N ILE A 304 12.21 4.29 -9.99
CA ILE A 304 12.07 3.03 -9.26
C ILE A 304 13.47 2.51 -8.96
N GLY A 305 13.85 2.55 -7.68
CA GLY A 305 15.17 2.14 -7.20
C GLY A 305 16.28 3.19 -7.40
N PRO A 306 17.55 2.81 -7.19
CA PRO A 306 18.66 3.75 -7.25
C PRO A 306 18.90 4.33 -8.66
N PHE A 307 19.08 5.64 -8.75
CA PHE A 307 19.28 6.39 -9.99
C PHE A 307 20.54 7.26 -9.92
N SER A 308 21.10 7.65 -11.06
CA SER A 308 22.25 8.56 -11.15
C SER A 308 21.84 9.92 -11.71
N ILE A 309 22.72 10.92 -11.58
CA ILE A 309 22.52 12.22 -12.21
C ILE A 309 22.31 12.08 -13.73
N SER A 310 23.06 11.20 -14.39
CA SER A 310 22.89 10.93 -15.82
C SER A 310 21.53 10.34 -16.18
N ASP A 311 20.89 9.65 -15.24
CA ASP A 311 19.52 9.14 -15.46
C ASP A 311 18.49 10.28 -15.40
N ILE A 312 18.80 11.39 -14.71
CA ILE A 312 17.96 12.60 -14.70
C ILE A 312 18.24 13.47 -15.92
N GLU A 313 19.51 13.59 -16.34
CA GLU A 313 19.89 14.31 -17.56
C GLU A 313 19.22 13.73 -18.82
N LYS A 314 19.09 12.39 -18.87
CA LYS A 314 18.34 11.70 -19.95
C LYS A 314 16.85 11.99 -19.93
N ASP A 315 16.26 12.10 -18.74
CA ASP A 315 14.81 12.35 -18.57
C ASP A 315 14.45 13.83 -18.72
N CYS A 316 15.43 14.73 -18.57
CA CYS A 316 15.27 16.18 -18.67
C CYS A 316 16.29 16.79 -19.65
N PRO A 317 16.22 16.46 -20.96
CA PRO A 317 17.15 17.00 -21.95
C PRO A 317 17.03 18.52 -22.03
N GLY A 318 18.17 19.22 -21.96
CA GLY A 318 18.23 20.70 -21.95
C GLY A 318 18.32 21.35 -20.57
N ILE A 319 18.23 20.59 -19.48
CA ILE A 319 18.53 21.07 -18.13
C ILE A 319 20.00 20.84 -17.79
N SER A 320 20.69 21.86 -17.27
CA SER A 320 22.11 21.74 -16.93
C SER A 320 22.32 20.79 -15.74
N ARG A 321 23.45 20.08 -15.75
CA ARG A 321 23.85 19.18 -14.67
C ARG A 321 23.88 19.86 -13.30
N ASP A 322 24.23 21.14 -13.26
CA ASP A 322 24.31 21.90 -12.01
C ASP A 322 22.92 22.21 -11.44
N MET A 323 21.92 22.44 -12.29
CA MET A 323 20.53 22.54 -11.83
C MET A 323 20.05 21.19 -11.27
N VAL A 324 20.40 20.08 -11.92
CA VAL A 324 20.12 18.73 -11.39
C VAL A 324 20.75 18.52 -10.02
N ARG A 325 22.03 18.86 -9.85
CA ARG A 325 22.73 18.77 -8.56
C ARG A 325 22.09 19.67 -7.50
N HIS A 326 21.68 20.87 -7.86
CA HIS A 326 21.03 21.81 -6.94
C HIS A 326 19.74 21.21 -6.39
N VAL A 327 18.87 20.68 -7.25
CA VAL A 327 17.61 20.05 -6.83
C VAL A 327 17.84 18.78 -6.04
N LEU A 328 18.83 17.95 -6.41
CA LEU A 328 19.19 16.76 -5.62
C LEU A 328 19.67 17.13 -4.22
N ARG A 329 20.46 18.21 -4.07
CA ARG A 329 20.85 18.70 -2.74
C ARG A 329 19.63 19.15 -1.95
N GLN A 330 18.75 19.95 -2.55
CA GLN A 330 17.50 20.37 -1.91
C GLN A 330 16.67 19.17 -1.42
N LEU A 331 16.39 18.21 -2.30
CA LEU A 331 15.61 17.01 -1.94
C LEU A 331 16.30 16.13 -0.90
N ARG A 332 17.63 16.08 -0.90
CA ARG A 332 18.40 15.37 0.13
C ARG A 332 18.26 16.06 1.47
N ASP A 333 18.34 17.39 1.49
CA ASP A 333 18.25 18.19 2.70
C ASP A 333 16.81 18.13 3.27
N GLU A 334 15.80 18.03 2.41
CA GLU A 334 14.40 17.72 2.76
C GLU A 334 14.19 16.24 3.16
N GLY A 335 15.21 15.38 2.96
CA GLY A 335 15.15 13.95 3.25
C GLY A 335 14.31 13.12 2.29
N ALA A 336 13.86 13.69 1.16
CA ALA A 336 13.09 13.04 0.11
C ALA A 336 13.91 12.04 -0.71
N ILE A 337 15.23 12.21 -0.76
CA ILE A 337 16.17 11.27 -1.38
C ILE A 337 17.40 11.05 -0.48
N GLN A 338 18.12 9.96 -0.72
CA GLN A 338 19.42 9.69 -0.08
C GLN A 338 20.47 9.22 -1.09
N SER A 339 21.74 9.56 -0.86
CA SER A 339 22.85 9.07 -1.67
C SER A 339 23.36 7.73 -1.14
N GLN A 340 23.57 6.77 -2.02
CA GLN A 340 24.17 5.45 -1.74
C GLN A 340 25.68 5.40 -2.05
N GLY A 341 26.30 6.51 -2.40
CA GLY A 341 27.74 6.57 -2.69
C GLY A 341 28.28 8.00 -2.73
N ILE A 342 29.57 8.13 -3.04
CA ILE A 342 30.31 9.40 -3.09
C ILE A 342 30.81 9.65 -4.52
N GLY A 343 30.85 10.91 -4.94
CA GLY A 343 31.46 11.31 -6.22
C GLY A 343 30.55 11.18 -7.44
N ARG A 344 31.15 11.17 -8.64
CA ARG A 344 30.44 11.28 -9.93
C ARG A 344 29.58 10.05 -10.28
N SER A 345 29.87 8.90 -9.69
CA SER A 345 29.15 7.63 -9.84
C SER A 345 28.10 7.39 -8.75
N ALA A 346 27.90 8.35 -7.84
CA ALA A 346 26.94 8.22 -6.75
C ALA A 346 25.53 7.91 -7.29
N LYS A 347 24.91 6.89 -6.70
CA LYS A 347 23.51 6.56 -6.91
C LYS A 347 22.66 7.19 -5.81
N TRP A 348 21.49 7.65 -6.17
CA TRP A 348 20.49 8.29 -5.32
C TRP A 348 19.28 7.39 -5.25
N GLN A 349 18.57 7.39 -4.13
CA GLN A 349 17.36 6.63 -3.95
C GLN A 349 16.27 7.54 -3.40
N VAL A 350 15.05 7.40 -3.93
CA VAL A 350 13.87 8.08 -3.39
C VAL A 350 13.48 7.43 -2.07
N ASN A 351 13.31 8.25 -1.05
CA ASN A 351 12.83 7.82 0.26
C ASN A 351 11.29 7.74 0.23
N PRO A 352 10.68 6.64 0.66
CA PRO A 352 9.22 6.54 0.71
C PRO A 352 8.61 7.58 1.65
N LEU A 353 7.48 8.15 1.27
CA LEU A 353 6.74 9.15 2.03
C LEU A 353 5.57 8.49 2.77
N VAL A 354 5.45 8.73 4.08
CA VAL A 354 4.27 8.34 4.85
C VAL A 354 3.48 9.59 5.26
N THR A 355 2.15 9.51 5.20
CA THR A 355 1.26 10.50 5.79
C THR A 355 0.69 9.96 7.10
N ILE A 356 0.95 10.63 8.21
CA ILE A 356 0.38 10.30 9.51
C ILE A 356 -0.82 11.21 9.75
N LYS A 357 -1.98 10.62 10.03
CA LYS A 357 -3.22 11.35 10.37
C LYS A 357 -3.59 11.07 11.81
N THR A 358 -3.86 12.13 12.59
CA THR A 358 -4.17 12.02 14.02
C THR A 358 -5.60 12.41 14.32
N TYR A 359 -6.29 11.59 15.10
CA TYR A 359 -7.70 11.74 15.45
C TYR A 359 -7.96 11.51 16.94
N SER A 360 -9.07 12.06 17.43
CA SER A 360 -9.67 11.69 18.70
C SER A 360 -11.18 11.76 18.61
N SER A 361 -11.83 10.64 18.93
CA SER A 361 -13.28 10.47 18.81
C SER A 361 -13.79 10.91 17.42
N GLY A 362 -13.06 10.53 16.37
CA GLY A 362 -13.40 10.84 14.98
C GLY A 362 -13.11 12.27 14.50
N LYS A 363 -12.56 13.15 15.35
CA LYS A 363 -12.15 14.52 14.95
C LYS A 363 -10.63 14.60 14.81
N THR A 364 -10.15 15.33 13.80
CA THR A 364 -8.70 15.51 13.58
C THR A 364 -8.07 16.33 14.72
N ILE A 365 -6.85 15.95 15.10
CA ILE A 365 -6.05 16.68 16.08
C ILE A 365 -4.89 17.34 15.37
N LYS A 366 -4.74 18.65 15.56
CA LYS A 366 -3.58 19.43 15.08
C LYS A 366 -2.49 19.48 16.13
N ARG A 367 -1.25 19.80 15.72
CA ARG A 367 -0.10 19.99 16.61
C ARG A 367 0.25 18.76 17.47
N VAL A 368 0.02 17.56 16.95
CA VAL A 368 0.53 16.33 17.56
C VAL A 368 2.00 16.20 17.19
N ASN A 369 2.86 16.11 18.21
CA ASN A 369 4.28 15.83 18.04
C ASN A 369 4.47 14.34 17.76
N LEU A 370 5.22 14.04 16.70
CA LEU A 370 5.48 12.69 16.23
C LEU A 370 6.99 12.43 16.27
N LEU A 371 7.39 11.27 16.76
CA LEU A 371 8.77 10.80 16.70
C LEU A 371 8.82 9.38 16.15
N LEU A 372 9.46 9.24 14.99
CA LEU A 372 9.67 7.96 14.32
C LEU A 372 11.09 7.49 14.61
N LEU A 373 11.20 6.37 15.30
CA LEU A 373 12.46 5.76 15.74
C LEU A 373 12.82 4.60 14.83
N PHE A 374 13.97 4.71 14.18
CA PHE A 374 14.48 3.70 13.27
C PHE A 374 15.38 2.68 14.00
N PRO A 375 15.46 1.42 13.53
CA PRO A 375 16.26 0.37 14.18
C PRO A 375 17.76 0.67 14.29
N ASN A 376 18.29 1.52 13.40
CA ASN A 376 19.68 1.99 13.41
C ASN A 376 19.92 3.12 14.43
N LYS A 377 18.99 3.36 15.37
CA LYS A 377 19.05 4.41 16.41
C LYS A 377 19.00 5.85 15.87
N THR A 378 18.61 6.06 14.62
CA THR A 378 18.25 7.40 14.12
C THR A 378 16.76 7.66 14.33
N TRP A 379 16.33 8.92 14.28
CA TRP A 379 14.93 9.28 14.42
C TRP A 379 14.53 10.44 13.50
N LYS A 380 13.23 10.61 13.29
CA LYS A 380 12.64 11.78 12.61
C LYS A 380 11.49 12.34 13.42
N GLU A 381 11.45 13.67 13.52
CA GLU A 381 10.35 14.42 14.13
C GLU A 381 9.42 14.98 13.07
N ALA A 382 8.14 15.10 13.42
CA ALA A 382 7.18 15.89 12.68
C ALA A 382 6.07 16.40 13.61
N VAL A 383 5.32 17.39 13.14
CA VAL A 383 4.17 17.94 13.85
C VAL A 383 2.98 17.96 12.90
N THR A 384 1.81 17.52 13.36
CA THR A 384 0.61 17.54 12.52
C THR A 384 0.12 18.95 12.24
N ASP A 385 -0.31 19.19 11.00
CA ASP A 385 -0.80 20.46 10.50
C ASP A 385 -2.22 20.77 11.00
N LYS A 386 -2.84 21.81 10.42
CA LYS A 386 -4.22 22.22 10.75
C LYS A 386 -5.27 21.14 10.43
N ASN A 387 -4.97 20.22 9.52
CA ASN A 387 -5.85 19.11 9.14
C ASN A 387 -5.56 17.85 9.97
N GLY A 388 -4.60 17.91 10.88
CA GLY A 388 -4.15 16.76 11.66
C GLY A 388 -3.28 15.79 10.85
N GLU A 389 -2.61 16.27 9.81
CA GLU A 389 -1.74 15.47 8.96
C GLU A 389 -0.27 15.87 9.12
N ALA A 390 0.63 14.88 9.09
CA ALA A 390 2.07 15.09 9.00
C ALA A 390 2.66 14.17 7.91
N LYS A 391 3.52 14.73 7.06
CA LYS A 391 4.20 13.98 5.98
C LYS A 391 5.67 13.76 6.34
N ILE A 392 6.13 12.51 6.31
CA ILE A 392 7.48 12.14 6.73
C ILE A 392 8.13 11.20 5.72
N TYR A 393 9.31 11.56 5.22
CA TYR A 393 10.12 10.66 4.41
C TYR A 393 10.85 9.64 5.27
N LEU A 394 10.72 8.36 4.93
CA LEU A 394 11.37 7.24 5.62
C LEU A 394 12.70 6.88 4.97
N HIS A 395 13.74 6.68 5.77
CA HIS A 395 15.06 6.26 5.27
C HIS A 395 15.10 4.79 4.82
N SER A 396 14.18 3.96 5.32
CA SER A 396 14.03 2.55 4.96
C SER A 396 12.65 2.06 5.37
N THR A 397 12.09 1.14 4.58
CA THR A 397 10.85 0.41 4.88
C THR A 397 11.10 -1.05 5.25
N LYS A 398 12.36 -1.50 5.15
CA LYS A 398 12.73 -2.92 5.27
C LYS A 398 12.76 -3.43 6.70
N LYS A 399 12.75 -2.54 7.69
CA LYS A 399 12.85 -2.90 9.10
C LYS A 399 11.74 -2.20 9.88
N PRO A 400 11.13 -2.90 10.85
CA PRO A 400 10.09 -2.32 11.69
C PRO A 400 10.65 -1.17 12.54
N MET A 401 9.83 -0.15 12.76
CA MET A 401 10.16 1.10 13.44
C MET A 401 9.25 1.28 14.66
N THR A 402 9.62 2.18 15.56
CA THR A 402 8.75 2.58 16.68
C THR A 402 8.22 3.98 16.43
N ILE A 403 6.95 4.22 16.74
CA ILE A 403 6.31 5.53 16.59
C ILE A 403 5.83 5.99 17.95
N PHE A 404 6.24 7.18 18.34
CA PHE A 404 5.65 7.94 19.43
C PHE A 404 4.77 9.05 18.86
N ALA A 405 3.61 9.26 19.46
CA ALA A 405 2.83 10.48 19.28
C ALA A 405 2.47 11.07 20.64
N ALA A 406 2.56 12.39 20.74
CA ALA A 406 2.28 13.10 21.98
C ALA A 406 1.66 14.47 21.70
N ALA A 407 0.71 14.86 22.54
CA ALA A 407 0.06 16.17 22.49
C ALA A 407 -0.47 16.57 23.86
N GLU A 408 -0.61 17.88 24.06
CA GLU A 408 -1.29 18.44 25.23
C GLU A 408 -2.78 18.04 25.21
N ASN A 409 -3.35 17.69 26.37
CA ASN A 409 -4.73 17.18 26.51
C ASN A 409 -4.98 15.80 25.88
N TYR A 410 -3.94 15.06 25.49
CA TYR A 410 -4.07 13.73 24.91
C TYR A 410 -3.09 12.74 25.53
N SER A 411 -3.53 11.48 25.59
CA SER A 411 -2.69 10.34 26.00
C SER A 411 -1.49 10.19 25.07
N ALA A 412 -0.43 9.57 25.57
CA ALA A 412 0.68 9.14 24.75
C ALA A 412 0.21 8.01 23.83
N TYR A 413 0.76 7.98 22.62
CA TYR A 413 0.57 6.87 21.69
C TYR A 413 1.92 6.22 21.40
N LEU A 414 1.93 4.89 21.52
CA LEU A 414 3.10 4.05 21.27
C LEU A 414 2.72 2.94 20.30
N LYS A 415 3.38 2.92 19.13
CA LYS A 415 3.34 1.78 18.23
C LYS A 415 4.72 1.20 18.07
N LYS A 416 4.92 -0.01 18.61
CA LYS A 416 6.13 -0.81 18.40
C LYS A 416 5.99 -1.62 17.11
N ASP A 417 7.13 -1.96 16.54
CA ASP A 417 7.29 -2.83 15.38
C ASP A 417 6.44 -2.45 14.15
N TRP A 418 6.26 -1.14 13.94
CA TRP A 418 5.52 -0.63 12.80
C TRP A 418 6.32 -0.79 11.51
N ALA A 419 5.75 -1.48 10.53
CA ALA A 419 6.27 -1.55 9.17
C ALA A 419 5.35 -0.79 8.22
N LEU A 420 5.93 -0.15 7.20
CA LEU A 420 5.15 0.53 6.16
C LEU A 420 4.48 -0.51 5.26
N LEU A 421 3.22 -0.84 5.55
CA LEU A 421 2.35 -1.64 4.69
C LEU A 421 1.48 -0.74 3.79
N GLU A 422 1.14 0.47 4.26
CA GLU A 422 0.32 1.47 3.57
C GLU A 422 1.00 2.85 3.63
N GLY A 423 0.77 3.71 2.64
CA GLY A 423 1.31 5.09 2.60
C GLY A 423 0.69 6.05 3.63
N VAL A 424 -0.31 5.59 4.39
CA VAL A 424 -1.02 6.37 5.42
C VAL A 424 -1.04 5.60 6.73
N LEU A 425 -0.74 6.28 7.84
CA LEU A 425 -0.89 5.76 9.19
C LEU A 425 -1.92 6.62 9.95
N THR A 426 -2.96 5.99 10.46
CA THR A 426 -3.94 6.64 11.32
C THR A 426 -3.61 6.39 12.79
N ILE A 427 -3.55 7.47 13.58
CA ILE A 427 -3.29 7.45 15.02
C ILE A 427 -4.53 8.00 15.74
N GLU A 428 -5.11 7.19 16.62
CA GLU A 428 -6.21 7.60 17.50
C GLU A 428 -5.63 7.89 18.90
N LEU A 429 -5.85 9.10 19.40
CA LEU A 429 -5.41 9.56 20.72
C LEU A 429 -6.61 9.73 21.64
N GLN A 430 -6.47 9.31 22.90
CA GLN A 430 -7.51 9.50 23.90
C GLN A 430 -7.38 10.89 24.51
N LYS A 431 -8.49 11.63 24.60
CA LYS A 431 -8.51 12.95 25.24
C LYS A 431 -8.40 12.79 26.76
N LEU A 432 -7.48 13.53 27.37
CA LEU A 432 -7.31 13.59 28.83
C LEU A 432 -7.96 14.86 29.38
N LEU A 433 -8.57 14.75 30.56
CA LEU A 433 -9.24 15.87 31.23
C LEU A 433 -8.25 16.89 31.80
N ASN A 434 -7.19 16.44 32.48
CA ASN A 434 -6.24 17.28 33.21
C ASN A 434 -4.80 16.78 33.01
N GLY A 435 -4.29 16.87 31.79
CA GLY A 435 -2.95 16.34 31.49
C GLY A 435 -2.61 16.36 30.02
N GLY A 436 -1.59 15.61 29.66
CA GLY A 436 -1.17 15.44 28.27
C GLY A 436 -0.01 14.47 28.18
N SER A 437 0.60 14.44 27.00
CA SER A 437 1.78 13.64 26.73
C SER A 437 2.89 14.49 26.14
N VAL A 438 4.13 14.04 26.30
CA VAL A 438 5.32 14.70 25.76
C VAL A 438 6.35 13.68 25.31
N ILE A 439 7.10 14.04 24.27
CA ILE A 439 8.24 13.28 23.76
C ILE A 439 9.51 14.02 24.12
N PHE A 440 10.47 13.30 24.69
CA PHE A 440 11.85 13.76 24.83
C PHE A 440 12.68 13.10 23.74
N PRO A 441 13.06 13.79 22.66
CA PRO A 441 13.78 13.16 21.56
C PRO A 441 15.23 12.80 21.94
N ASN A 442 15.86 13.54 22.85
CA ASN A 442 17.27 13.42 23.20
C ASN A 442 17.54 13.45 24.72
N SER A 443 17.25 12.36 25.40
CA SER A 443 17.51 12.02 26.81
C SER A 443 16.77 12.92 27.81
N THR A 444 16.98 14.22 27.71
CA THR A 444 16.44 15.21 28.64
C THR A 444 15.26 15.95 28.02
N GLY A 445 14.28 16.31 28.83
CA GLY A 445 13.18 17.17 28.41
C GLY A 445 12.42 17.78 29.57
N TYR A 446 11.37 18.53 29.23
CA TYR A 446 10.62 19.36 30.16
C TYR A 446 9.16 18.92 30.18
N ILE A 447 8.56 18.89 31.36
CA ILE A 447 7.13 18.64 31.51
C ILE A 447 6.39 19.99 31.43
N PRO A 448 5.38 20.13 30.55
CA PRO A 448 4.59 21.36 30.47
C PRO A 448 4.02 21.78 31.82
N GLY A 449 4.37 23.00 32.24
CA GLY A 449 3.92 23.60 33.49
C GLY A 449 4.82 23.37 34.71
N LEU A 450 5.95 22.65 34.58
CA LEU A 450 6.96 22.55 35.63
C LEU A 450 8.25 23.30 35.25
N GLU A 451 8.92 23.88 36.25
CA GLU A 451 10.24 24.49 36.09
C GLU A 451 11.36 23.51 36.48
N GLY A 452 11.95 22.87 35.47
CA GLY A 452 13.02 21.91 35.65
C GLY A 452 12.97 20.84 34.58
N ARG A 453 14.02 20.03 34.50
CA ARG A 453 14.19 19.04 33.43
C ARG A 453 14.32 17.64 33.99
N LEU A 454 13.83 16.68 33.22
CA LEU A 454 13.87 15.26 33.53
C LEU A 454 14.78 14.55 32.54
N ASN A 455 15.53 13.57 33.02
CA ASN A 455 16.40 12.72 32.22
C ASN A 455 16.10 11.24 32.54
N PRO A 456 15.03 10.67 31.96
CA PRO A 456 14.72 9.26 32.08
C PRO A 456 15.74 8.41 31.28
N ILE A 457 16.29 7.39 31.93
CA ILE A 457 17.33 6.54 31.36
C ILE A 457 16.90 5.07 31.41
N LEU A 458 17.13 4.37 30.29
CA LEU A 458 17.17 2.92 30.19
C LEU A 458 18.62 2.54 29.85
N ASP A 459 19.31 1.89 30.79
CA ASP A 459 20.71 1.52 30.59
C ASP A 459 20.89 0.18 29.86
N ASN A 460 22.15 -0.17 29.59
CA ASN A 460 22.49 -1.41 28.88
C ASN A 460 22.19 -2.69 29.69
N LEU A 461 21.90 -2.57 30.99
CA LEU A 461 21.49 -3.67 31.87
C LEU A 461 19.96 -3.71 32.02
N ASN A 462 19.22 -3.00 31.16
CA ASN A 462 17.76 -2.84 31.20
C ASN A 462 17.23 -2.23 32.51
N ARG A 463 18.05 -1.46 33.23
CA ARG A 463 17.61 -0.74 34.42
C ARG A 463 17.05 0.61 34.02
N THR A 464 15.90 0.94 34.59
CA THR A 464 15.17 2.19 34.36
C THR A 464 15.28 3.10 35.57
N TYR A 465 15.78 4.31 35.36
CA TYR A 465 15.95 5.29 36.43
C TYR A 465 15.90 6.72 35.92
N LEU A 466 15.51 7.64 36.79
CA LEU A 466 15.21 9.03 36.48
C LEU A 466 16.17 9.95 37.23
N TYR A 467 16.83 10.83 36.48
CA TYR A 467 17.43 12.04 37.02
C TYR A 467 16.53 13.26 36.76
N ALA A 468 16.67 14.26 37.60
CA ALA A 468 15.93 15.51 37.55
C ALA A 468 16.80 16.67 38.04
N ASP A 469 16.73 17.79 37.32
CA ASP A 469 17.29 19.06 37.79
C ASP A 469 16.14 20.04 38.10
N ASN A 470 16.21 20.66 39.28
CA ASN A 470 15.18 21.55 39.84
C ASN A 470 13.79 20.91 40.04
N ILE A 471 13.71 19.57 40.02
CA ILE A 471 12.49 18.81 40.32
C ILE A 471 12.77 17.81 41.44
N ALA A 472 11.96 17.83 42.49
CA ALA A 472 11.91 16.78 43.50
C ALA A 472 11.05 15.62 43.00
N ILE A 473 11.55 14.39 43.10
CA ILE A 473 10.85 13.17 42.68
C ILE A 473 10.40 12.41 43.93
N ASN A 474 9.12 12.06 44.03
CA ASN A 474 8.51 11.26 45.10
C ASN A 474 8.86 11.77 46.51
N GLY A 475 8.72 13.07 46.74
CA GLY A 475 9.05 13.69 48.04
C GLY A 475 10.55 13.87 48.28
N GLY A 476 11.35 14.02 47.21
CA GLY A 476 12.79 14.30 47.31
C GLY A 476 13.66 13.05 47.52
N LYS A 477 13.24 11.89 47.01
CA LYS A 477 14.07 10.67 47.04
C LYS A 477 15.46 10.94 46.45
N GLN A 478 16.48 10.30 47.03
CA GLN A 478 17.84 10.36 46.52
C GLN A 478 17.90 9.86 45.08
N GLN A 479 18.50 10.65 44.20
CA GLN A 479 18.65 10.31 42.79
C GLN A 479 19.87 9.40 42.55
N PRO A 480 19.82 8.51 41.55
CA PRO A 480 18.73 8.32 40.59
C PRO A 480 17.52 7.60 41.21
N VAL A 481 16.31 7.99 40.80
CA VAL A 481 15.08 7.33 41.25
C VAL A 481 14.72 6.22 40.26
N TYR A 482 14.81 4.97 40.71
CA TYR A 482 14.41 3.81 39.92
C TYR A 482 12.89 3.77 39.74
N PHE A 483 12.44 3.32 38.57
CA PHE A 483 11.02 3.20 38.24
C PHE A 483 10.78 2.00 37.31
N THR A 484 9.52 1.60 37.18
CA THR A 484 9.02 0.69 36.12
C THR A 484 8.17 1.46 35.12
N PHE A 485 8.11 1.01 33.85
CA PHE A 485 7.29 1.71 32.85
C PHE A 485 5.81 1.74 33.27
N GLY A 486 5.19 2.91 33.16
CA GLY A 486 3.83 3.15 33.65
C GLY A 486 3.71 3.36 35.16
N GLU A 487 4.82 3.37 35.91
CA GLU A 487 4.81 3.71 37.33
C GLU A 487 4.44 5.18 37.54
N LYS A 488 3.66 5.44 38.60
CA LYS A 488 3.28 6.77 39.03
C LYS A 488 4.46 7.47 39.71
N LEU A 489 4.97 8.52 39.11
CA LEU A 489 5.99 9.40 39.71
C LEU A 489 5.38 10.74 40.08
N HIS A 490 5.53 11.15 41.33
CA HIS A 490 5.13 12.49 41.80
C HIS A 490 6.31 13.44 41.65
N LEU A 491 6.08 14.56 40.96
CA LEU A 491 7.10 15.56 40.67
C LEU A 491 6.68 16.90 41.26
N GLN A 492 7.62 17.60 41.88
CA GLN A 492 7.42 18.95 42.41
C GLN A 492 8.57 19.86 41.98
N ASP A 493 8.27 21.03 41.41
CA ASP A 493 9.30 22.02 41.07
C ASP A 493 9.65 22.94 42.25
N SER A 494 10.65 23.81 42.07
CA SER A 494 11.11 24.77 43.09
C SER A 494 10.06 25.80 43.50
N ASN A 495 9.01 26.00 42.69
CA ASN A 495 7.90 26.90 42.99
C ASN A 495 6.71 26.17 43.63
N GLY A 496 6.86 24.88 43.94
CA GLY A 496 5.84 24.05 44.58
C GLY A 496 4.77 23.53 43.63
N LYS A 497 4.92 23.68 42.30
CA LYS A 497 3.96 23.09 41.35
C LYS A 497 4.16 21.60 41.26
N GLU A 498 3.06 20.86 41.27
CA GLU A 498 3.08 19.40 41.28
C GLU A 498 2.48 18.79 40.01
N LYS A 499 3.10 17.71 39.54
CA LYS A 499 2.57 16.84 38.48
C LYS A 499 2.71 15.38 38.86
N ILE A 500 1.80 14.58 38.34
CA ILE A 500 2.01 13.14 38.23
C ILE A 500 2.55 12.86 36.84
N VAL A 501 3.59 12.04 36.75
CA VAL A 501 4.21 11.64 35.49
C VAL A 501 4.30 10.13 35.40
N TYR A 502 4.08 9.61 34.19
CA TYR A 502 4.23 8.22 33.83
C TYR A 502 5.21 8.12 32.67
N ILE A 503 6.28 7.36 32.83
CA ILE A 503 7.23 7.08 31.74
C ILE A 503 6.70 5.86 30.99
N ILE A 504 6.33 6.05 29.72
CA ILE A 504 5.61 5.04 28.92
C ILE A 504 6.58 4.10 28.20
N ASP A 505 7.62 4.65 27.55
CA ASP A 505 8.65 3.87 26.86
C ASP A 505 9.93 4.71 26.72
N ILE A 506 11.09 4.04 26.69
CA ILE A 506 12.39 4.63 26.35
C ILE A 506 13.02 3.81 25.22
N ARG A 507 13.45 4.49 24.15
CA ARG A 507 14.12 3.88 23.00
C ARG A 507 15.36 4.66 22.62
N GLY A 508 16.53 4.05 22.85
CA GLY A 508 17.80 4.73 22.68
C GLY A 508 17.88 5.91 23.64
N LYS A 509 17.95 7.13 23.10
CA LYS A 509 17.91 8.36 23.90
C LYS A 509 16.52 8.95 24.01
N SER A 510 15.53 8.45 23.29
CA SER A 510 14.21 9.08 23.25
C SER A 510 13.27 8.48 24.28
N ALA A 511 12.42 9.31 24.90
CA ALA A 511 11.44 8.89 25.89
C ALA A 511 10.05 9.43 25.56
N LEU A 512 9.03 8.63 25.86
CA LEU A 512 7.62 9.01 25.76
C LEU A 512 7.02 9.04 27.17
N LEU A 513 6.39 10.15 27.53
CA LEU A 513 5.84 10.37 28.86
C LEU A 513 4.40 10.88 28.79
N GLU A 514 3.62 10.52 29.79
CA GLU A 514 2.35 11.16 30.11
C GLU A 514 2.49 11.96 31.40
N TYR A 515 1.71 13.04 31.51
CA TYR A 515 1.65 13.85 32.72
C TYR A 515 0.21 14.27 33.00
N SER A 516 -0.10 14.47 34.27
CA SER A 516 -1.35 15.05 34.74
C SER A 516 -1.13 16.06 35.84
N ASN A 517 -2.04 17.01 35.95
CA ASN A 517 -2.07 17.93 37.09
C ASN A 517 -2.48 17.15 38.34
N VAL A 518 -1.82 17.40 39.45
CA VAL A 518 -2.37 17.04 40.76
C VAL A 518 -3.51 18.02 41.00
N SER A 519 -4.74 17.66 40.63
CA SER A 519 -5.92 18.48 40.91
C SER A 519 -6.01 18.72 42.42
N GLU A 520 -6.13 19.99 42.83
CA GLU A 520 -6.45 20.39 44.19
C GLU A 520 -7.77 19.74 44.61
N ILE A 521 -7.71 18.60 45.29
CA ILE A 521 -8.77 18.18 46.20
C ILE A 521 -8.58 19.00 47.47
N LYS A 522 -8.83 20.31 47.39
CA LYS A 522 -9.08 21.14 48.57
C LYS A 522 -10.32 21.97 48.29
N GLN A 523 -11.28 21.83 49.20
CA GLN A 523 -12.56 22.55 49.35
C GLN A 523 -13.77 22.00 48.59
N LYS A 524 -14.48 21.09 49.25
CA LYS A 524 -15.84 21.37 49.74
C LYS A 524 -16.03 20.67 51.08
N VAL A 525 -16.05 21.52 52.12
CA VAL A 525 -16.55 21.40 53.51
C VAL A 525 -16.49 20.04 54.17
#